data_AF-A0AAW4BR85-F1
#
_entry.id   AF-A0AAW4BR85-F1
#
_cell.length_a   1.000
_cell.length_b   1.000
_cell.length_c   1.000
_cell.angle_alpha   90.00
_cell.angle_beta   90.00
_cell.angle_gamma   90.00
#
_symmetry.space_group_name_H-M   'P 1'
#
loop_
_entity.id
_entity.type
_entity.pdbx_description
1 polymer ?
#
loop_
_entity_poly.entity_id
_entity_poly.type
_entity_poly.pdbx_seq_one_letter_code
_entity_poly.pdbx_strand_id
1 'polypeptide(L)'
;VVPLFKKQIKAGGPVTVTHPDIIRYFMLIPEAAQLVIQAGAMGHNGQVFVLDMGEPVKIVDLAKRMIHLMGMKEYFDGNSNEGDIEIKFTGLRPGEKLYEELLIGDNVEGTSHQKIMTACEDKLTWKEMHPLLQELDICCH
;
A
#
# COMPACT_ATOMS: atom_id res chain seq x y z
N VAL A 1 8.73 3.01 -3.33
CA VAL A 1 9.38 3.82 -2.27
C VAL A 1 10.82 3.41 -2.01
N VAL A 2 11.10 2.17 -1.58
CA VAL A 2 12.46 1.72 -1.22
C VAL A 2 13.53 1.95 -2.32
N PRO A 3 13.31 1.62 -3.60
CA PRO A 3 14.33 1.89 -4.64
C PRO A 3 14.60 3.38 -4.85
N LEU A 4 13.56 4.21 -4.73
CA LEU A 4 13.66 5.67 -4.85
C LEU A 4 14.50 6.24 -3.70
N PHE A 5 14.20 5.84 -2.45
CA PHE A 5 14.98 6.27 -1.29
C PHE A 5 16.44 5.86 -1.41
N LYS A 6 16.70 4.61 -1.80
CA LYS A 6 18.08 4.15 -2.03
C LYS A 6 18.80 5.00 -3.08
N LYS A 7 18.12 5.41 -4.15
CA LYS A 7 18.69 6.29 -5.18
C LYS A 7 18.94 7.71 -4.64
N GLN A 8 17.97 8.29 -3.93
CA GLN A 8 18.07 9.61 -3.32
C GLN A 8 19.21 9.67 -2.30
N ILE A 9 19.29 8.68 -1.41
CA ILE A 9 20.34 8.56 -0.40
C ILE A 9 21.73 8.46 -1.06
N LYS A 10 21.87 7.61 -2.08
CA LYS A 10 23.14 7.50 -2.83
C LYS A 10 23.53 8.78 -3.58
N ALA A 11 22.55 9.61 -3.93
CA ALA A 11 22.77 10.89 -4.59
C ALA A 11 23.04 12.05 -3.60
N GLY A 12 23.03 11.80 -2.28
CA GLY A 12 23.23 12.82 -1.25
C GLY A 12 21.94 13.50 -0.76
N GLY A 13 20.76 12.97 -1.13
CA GLY A 13 19.46 13.52 -0.74
C GLY A 13 18.99 14.70 -1.61
N PRO A 14 17.88 15.36 -1.22
CA PRO A 14 17.01 15.01 -0.10
C PRO A 14 16.20 13.73 -0.37
N VAL A 15 15.84 13.02 0.71
CA VAL A 15 14.85 11.94 0.65
C VAL A 15 13.46 12.57 0.74
N THR A 16 12.60 12.28 -0.23
CA THR A 16 11.29 12.92 -0.32
C THR A 16 10.19 12.03 0.23
N VAL A 17 9.49 12.49 1.27
CA VAL A 17 8.32 11.82 1.85
C VAL A 17 7.09 12.67 1.55
N THR A 18 5.96 12.06 1.20
CA THR A 18 4.75 12.83 0.83
C THR A 18 4.09 13.46 2.06
N HIS A 19 3.93 12.72 3.15
CA HIS A 19 3.32 13.21 4.38
C HIS A 19 3.95 12.56 5.62
N PRO A 20 4.10 13.25 6.77
CA PRO A 20 4.65 12.67 8.00
C PRO A 20 3.90 11.42 8.49
N ASP A 21 2.58 11.44 8.39
CA ASP A 21 1.71 10.36 8.88
C ASP A 21 1.36 9.29 7.84
N ILE A 22 1.97 9.31 6.65
CA ILE A 22 1.64 8.33 5.62
C ILE A 22 2.14 6.93 6.00
N ILE A 23 1.24 5.95 5.99
CA ILE A 23 1.53 4.55 6.31
C ILE A 23 1.28 3.65 5.10
N ARG A 24 2.10 2.61 4.94
CA ARG A 24 1.93 1.60 3.88
C ARG A 24 2.22 0.20 4.39
N TYR A 25 1.47 -0.74 3.87
CA TYR A 25 1.73 -2.16 4.04
C TYR A 25 2.85 -2.61 3.10
N PHE A 26 3.70 -3.52 3.59
CA PHE A 26 4.78 -4.10 2.80
C PHE A 26 4.75 -5.61 2.94
N MET A 27 4.98 -6.28 1.84
CA MET A 27 5.16 -7.73 1.78
C MET A 27 6.31 -8.01 0.83
N LEU A 28 7.05 -9.09 1.07
CA LEU A 28 8.07 -9.52 0.13
C LEU A 28 7.41 -9.99 -1.18
N ILE A 29 7.99 -9.63 -2.32
CA ILE A 29 7.51 -10.07 -3.64
C ILE A 29 7.29 -11.60 -3.71
N PRO A 30 8.24 -12.47 -3.31
CA PRO A 30 8.02 -13.92 -3.35
C PRO A 30 6.90 -14.39 -2.41
N GLU A 31 6.75 -13.75 -1.25
CA GLU A 31 5.68 -14.06 -0.30
C GLU A 31 4.31 -13.73 -0.90
N ALA A 32 4.15 -12.52 -1.45
CA ALA A 32 2.93 -12.10 -2.12
C ALA A 32 2.59 -13.02 -3.29
N ALA A 33 3.58 -13.35 -4.13
CA ALA A 33 3.39 -14.25 -5.26
C ALA A 33 2.94 -15.65 -4.81
N GLN A 34 3.54 -16.20 -3.74
CA GLN A 34 3.16 -17.49 -3.19
C GLN A 34 1.72 -17.48 -2.66
N LEU A 35 1.33 -16.44 -1.92
CA LEU A 35 -0.03 -16.30 -1.40
C LEU A 35 -1.06 -16.17 -2.53
N VAL A 36 -0.74 -15.43 -3.60
CA VAL A 36 -1.62 -15.30 -4.78
C VAL A 36 -1.82 -16.65 -5.48
N ILE A 37 -0.75 -17.44 -5.66
CA ILE A 37 -0.85 -18.77 -6.27
C ILE A 37 -1.72 -19.70 -5.40
N GLN A 38 -1.54 -19.67 -4.08
CA GLN A 38 -2.32 -20.48 -3.15
C GLN A 38 -3.80 -20.05 -3.14
N ALA A 39 -4.07 -18.74 -3.08
CA ALA A 39 -5.43 -18.20 -3.17
C ALA A 39 -6.11 -18.63 -4.49
N GLY A 40 -5.38 -18.59 -5.60
CA GLY A 40 -5.87 -19.07 -6.90
C GLY A 40 -6.20 -20.57 -6.91
N ALA A 41 -5.44 -21.39 -6.19
CA ALA A 41 -5.72 -22.83 -6.05
C ALA A 41 -6.89 -23.14 -5.09
N MET A 42 -7.16 -22.25 -4.13
CA MET A 42 -8.25 -22.36 -3.16
C MET A 42 -9.57 -21.76 -3.66
N GLY A 43 -9.50 -20.90 -4.68
CA GLY A 43 -10.62 -20.10 -5.14
C GLY A 43 -11.76 -20.88 -5.80
N HIS A 44 -12.97 -20.49 -5.45
CA HIS A 44 -14.21 -20.83 -6.15
C HIS A 44 -14.79 -19.59 -6.85
N ASN A 45 -15.81 -19.79 -7.70
CA ASN A 45 -16.36 -18.74 -8.55
C ASN A 45 -16.81 -17.50 -7.75
N GLY A 46 -16.14 -16.37 -8.01
CA GLY A 46 -16.53 -15.05 -7.51
C GLY A 46 -16.06 -14.70 -6.11
N GLN A 47 -15.09 -15.41 -5.54
CA GLN A 47 -14.49 -15.06 -4.25
C GLN A 47 -13.47 -13.93 -4.39
N VAL A 48 -13.49 -12.99 -3.45
CA VAL A 48 -12.48 -11.94 -3.31
C VAL A 48 -11.57 -12.33 -2.14
N PHE A 49 -10.28 -12.49 -2.43
CA PHE A 49 -9.30 -12.79 -1.39
C PHE A 49 -8.58 -11.52 -0.94
N VAL A 50 -8.36 -11.42 0.37
CA VAL A 50 -7.54 -10.40 1.01
C VAL A 50 -6.37 -11.06 1.70
N LEU A 51 -5.18 -10.52 1.47
CA LEU A 51 -3.96 -11.02 2.07
C LEU A 51 -3.69 -10.28 3.37
N ASP A 52 -3.33 -11.01 4.41
CA ASP A 52 -2.82 -10.42 5.64
C ASP A 52 -1.42 -9.84 5.36
N MET A 53 -1.35 -8.52 5.39
CA MET A 53 -0.13 -7.76 5.14
C MET A 53 0.66 -7.45 6.41
N GLY A 54 0.18 -7.89 7.58
CA GLY A 54 0.75 -7.58 8.88
C GLY A 54 0.64 -6.11 9.25
N GLU A 55 1.57 -5.63 10.08
CA GLU A 55 1.54 -4.26 10.59
C GLU A 55 1.94 -3.22 9.53
N PRO A 56 1.20 -2.11 9.39
CA PRO A 56 1.57 -1.04 8.47
C PRO A 56 2.82 -0.30 8.98
N VAL A 57 3.60 0.24 8.04
CA VAL A 57 4.84 0.95 8.32
C VAL A 57 4.72 2.43 7.94
N LYS A 58 5.09 3.33 8.85
CA LYS A 58 5.23 4.76 8.55
C LYS A 58 6.38 4.98 7.55
N ILE A 59 6.10 5.70 6.48
CA ILE A 59 7.11 5.94 5.42
C ILE A 59 8.24 6.83 5.92
N VAL A 60 7.97 7.77 6.84
CA VAL A 60 9.02 8.58 7.47
C VAL A 60 9.99 7.70 8.28
N ASP A 61 9.48 6.72 9.03
CA ASP A 61 10.33 5.82 9.82
C ASP A 61 11.15 4.87 8.92
N LEU A 62 10.55 4.43 7.81
CA LEU A 62 11.28 3.71 6.77
C LEU A 62 12.43 4.55 6.20
N ALA A 63 12.20 5.82 5.88
CA ALA A 63 13.23 6.73 5.37
C ALA A 63 14.38 6.89 6.37
N LYS A 64 14.06 7.20 7.63
CA LYS A 64 15.04 7.32 8.74
C LYS A 64 15.87 6.05 8.88
N ARG A 65 15.22 4.89 8.94
CA ARG A 65 15.91 3.60 9.09
C ARG A 65 16.84 3.31 7.91
N MET A 66 16.42 3.63 6.68
CA MET A 66 17.26 3.45 5.51
C MET A 66 18.49 4.36 5.51
N ILE A 67 18.34 5.63 5.90
CA ILE A 67 19.46 6.57 6.05
C ILE A 67 20.44 6.05 7.10
N HIS A 68 19.93 5.65 8.27
CA HIS A 68 20.74 5.14 9.37
C HIS A 68 21.51 3.85 9.01
N LEU A 69 20.87 2.91 8.32
CA LEU A 69 21.52 1.67 7.85
C LEU A 69 22.62 1.92 6.83
N MET A 70 22.65 3.10 6.19
CA MET A 70 23.71 3.51 5.28
C MET A 70 24.81 4.33 5.98
N GLY A 71 24.78 4.39 7.32
CA GLY A 71 25.78 5.05 8.15
C GLY A 71 25.64 6.57 8.22
N MET A 72 24.50 7.10 7.79
CA MET A 72 24.22 8.54 7.74
C MET A 72 23.16 8.91 8.77
N LYS A 73 23.08 10.21 9.09
CA LYS A 73 22.08 10.77 10.00
C LYS A 73 21.10 11.64 9.22
N GLU A 74 19.81 11.50 9.50
CA GLU A 74 18.78 12.35 8.91
C GLU A 74 18.71 13.73 9.59
N TYR A 75 18.19 14.72 8.88
CA TYR A 75 17.75 16.00 9.43
C TYR A 75 16.49 16.52 8.72
N PHE A 76 15.90 17.59 9.26
CA PHE A 76 14.70 18.24 8.74
C PHE A 76 14.93 19.75 8.55
N ASP A 77 14.01 20.39 7.82
CA ASP A 77 13.92 21.86 7.69
C ASP A 77 15.21 22.55 7.20
N GLY A 78 15.96 21.90 6.31
CA GLY A 78 17.19 22.46 5.75
C GLY A 78 18.36 22.64 6.73
N ASN A 79 18.23 22.18 7.99
CA ASN A 79 19.28 22.34 9.00
C ASN A 79 20.37 21.26 8.86
N SER A 80 21.24 21.41 7.87
CA SER A 80 22.31 20.46 7.57
C SER A 80 23.39 20.33 8.67
N ASN A 81 23.37 21.19 9.70
CA ASN A 81 24.26 21.04 10.84
C ASN A 81 23.86 19.86 11.75
N GLU A 82 22.66 19.31 11.56
CA GLU A 82 22.11 18.25 12.41
C GLU A 82 22.29 16.83 11.84
N GLY A 83 22.66 16.69 10.56
CA GLY A 83 22.82 15.39 9.89
C GLY A 83 23.32 15.48 8.45
N ASP A 84 23.37 14.33 7.78
CA ASP A 84 23.92 14.17 6.43
C ASP A 84 22.85 14.26 5.34
N ILE A 85 21.62 13.80 5.61
CA ILE A 85 20.54 13.70 4.61
C ILE A 85 19.25 14.36 5.10
N GLU A 86 18.74 15.30 4.31
CA GLU A 86 17.43 15.92 4.57
C GLU A 86 16.29 14.96 4.23
N ILE A 87 15.30 14.85 5.13
CA ILE A 87 13.98 14.32 4.80
C ILE A 87 13.05 15.50 4.52
N LYS A 88 12.60 15.61 3.27
CA LYS A 88 11.73 16.71 2.81
C LYS A 88 10.30 16.23 2.57
N PHE A 89 9.33 16.94 3.16
CA PHE A 89 7.93 16.69 2.92
C PHE A 89 7.44 17.40 1.65
N THR A 90 6.88 16.64 0.71
CA THR A 90 6.43 17.17 -0.59
C THR A 90 4.93 17.42 -0.68
N GLY A 91 4.16 17.03 0.33
CA GLY A 91 2.70 17.00 0.28
C GLY A 91 2.18 15.74 -0.43
N LEU A 92 0.88 15.49 -0.23
CA LEU A 92 0.15 14.40 -0.88
C LEU A 92 -0.17 14.76 -2.33
N ARG A 93 -0.09 13.77 -3.22
CA ARG A 93 -0.53 13.91 -4.60
C ARG A 93 -2.06 13.75 -4.70
N PRO A 94 -2.71 14.27 -5.74
CA PRO A 94 -4.14 14.07 -5.95
C PRO A 94 -4.50 12.57 -5.94
N GLY A 95 -5.49 12.19 -5.12
CA GLY A 95 -5.92 10.81 -4.94
C GLY A 95 -5.04 9.95 -4.03
N GLU A 96 -3.95 10.48 -3.47
CA GLU A 96 -3.07 9.75 -2.56
C GLU A 96 -3.68 9.69 -1.15
N LYS A 97 -3.95 8.48 -0.65
CA LYS A 97 -4.45 8.26 0.71
C LYS A 97 -3.34 8.33 1.76
N LEU A 98 -3.67 8.88 2.94
CA LEU A 98 -2.79 8.85 4.13
C LEU A 98 -2.59 7.42 4.64
N TYR A 99 -3.66 6.65 4.69
CA TYR A 99 -3.69 5.25 5.11
C TYR A 99 -4.35 4.40 4.01
N GLU A 100 -3.82 3.20 3.80
CA GLU A 100 -4.45 2.20 2.94
C GLU A 100 -5.42 1.38 3.81
N GLU A 101 -6.60 1.10 3.29
CA GLU A 101 -7.57 0.21 3.91
C GLU A 101 -7.36 -1.19 3.31
N LEU A 102 -7.16 -2.21 4.14
CA LEU A 102 -7.09 -3.59 3.64
C LEU A 102 -8.47 -4.11 3.22
N LEU A 103 -9.54 -3.64 3.89
CA LEU A 103 -10.92 -4.04 3.71
C LEU A 103 -11.87 -2.87 4.00
N ILE A 104 -13.00 -2.84 3.29
CA ILE A 104 -14.11 -1.92 3.57
C ILE A 104 -15.20 -2.74 4.28
N GLY A 105 -15.22 -2.70 5.61
CA GLY A 105 -16.18 -3.44 6.45
C GLY A 105 -15.60 -4.65 7.17
N ASP A 106 -16.46 -5.35 7.92
CA ASP A 106 -16.06 -6.42 8.86
C ASP A 106 -16.33 -7.85 8.34
N ASN A 107 -16.78 -8.01 7.09
CA ASN A 107 -17.21 -9.30 6.52
C ASN A 107 -16.04 -10.11 5.96
N VAL A 108 -15.09 -10.48 6.83
CA VAL A 108 -13.94 -11.31 6.47
C VAL A 108 -14.04 -12.68 7.11
N GLU A 109 -13.93 -13.71 6.28
CA GLU A 109 -13.87 -15.09 6.74
C GLU A 109 -12.45 -15.65 6.56
N GLY A 110 -11.97 -16.37 7.57
CA GLY A 110 -10.68 -17.06 7.49
C GLY A 110 -10.72 -18.20 6.46
N THR A 111 -9.59 -18.45 5.81
CA THR A 111 -9.42 -19.64 4.95
C THR A 111 -8.57 -20.70 5.66
N SER A 112 -8.26 -21.81 4.97
CA SER A 112 -7.30 -22.80 5.47
C SER A 112 -5.86 -22.26 5.60
N HIS A 113 -5.54 -21.11 5.00
CA HIS A 113 -4.26 -20.45 5.12
C HIS A 113 -4.39 -19.17 5.96
N GLN A 114 -3.59 -19.05 7.03
CA GLN A 114 -3.71 -17.96 8.01
C GLN A 114 -3.55 -16.55 7.41
N LYS A 115 -2.76 -16.41 6.35
CA LYS A 115 -2.55 -15.12 5.66
C LYS A 115 -3.49 -14.86 4.49
N ILE A 116 -4.46 -15.74 4.23
CA ILE A 116 -5.42 -15.58 3.15
C ILE A 116 -6.80 -15.56 3.78
N MET A 117 -7.51 -14.46 3.58
CA MET A 117 -8.86 -14.24 4.06
C MET A 117 -9.79 -14.08 2.87
N THR A 118 -11.07 -14.38 3.04
CA THR A 118 -12.08 -14.14 2.00
C THR A 118 -12.95 -12.97 2.42
N ALA A 119 -13.08 -11.96 1.56
CA ALA A 119 -14.04 -10.89 1.72
C ALA A 119 -15.40 -11.37 1.19
N CYS A 120 -16.42 -11.31 2.03
CA CYS A 120 -17.80 -11.60 1.65
C CYS A 120 -18.48 -10.27 1.31
N GLU A 121 -18.33 -9.87 0.05
CA GLU A 121 -18.90 -8.63 -0.47
C GLU A 121 -20.32 -8.87 -1.00
N ASP A 122 -21.20 -7.90 -0.76
CA ASP A 122 -22.51 -7.88 -1.39
C ASP A 122 -22.34 -7.75 -2.91
N LYS A 123 -23.06 -8.59 -3.65
CA LYS A 123 -23.04 -8.58 -5.11
C LYS A 123 -24.44 -8.41 -5.66
N LEU A 124 -24.57 -7.52 -6.63
CA LEU A 124 -25.77 -7.43 -7.45
C LEU A 124 -25.88 -8.69 -8.31
N THR A 125 -27.09 -9.21 -8.43
CA THR A 125 -27.37 -10.24 -9.42
C THR A 125 -27.19 -9.66 -10.81
N TRP A 126 -26.90 -10.49 -11.81
CA TRP A 126 -26.79 -10.03 -13.20
C TRP A 126 -28.06 -9.31 -13.68
N LYS A 127 -29.23 -9.71 -13.18
CA LYS A 127 -30.52 -9.08 -13.49
C LYS A 127 -30.61 -7.64 -12.97
N GLU A 128 -29.95 -7.33 -11.86
CA GLU A 128 -29.89 -5.99 -11.28
C GLU A 128 -28.73 -5.16 -11.87
N MET A 129 -27.59 -5.80 -12.12
CA MET A 129 -26.40 -5.12 -12.65
C MET A 129 -26.54 -4.73 -14.12
N HIS A 130 -27.18 -5.57 -14.94
CA HIS A 130 -27.27 -5.35 -16.38
C HIS A 130 -27.99 -4.05 -16.78
N PRO A 131 -29.18 -3.71 -16.22
CA PRO A 131 -29.82 -2.43 -16.49
C PRO A 131 -28.97 -1.22 -16.11
N LEU A 132 -28.27 -1.26 -14.97
CA LEU A 132 -27.39 -0.18 -14.53
C LEU A 132 -26.22 0.05 -15.48
N LEU A 133 -25.64 -1.03 -16.01
CA LEU A 133 -24.58 -0.94 -17.02
C LEU A 133 -25.11 -0.33 -18.32
N GLN A 134 -26.33 -0.68 -18.74
CA GLN A 134 -26.95 -0.07 -19.93
C GLN A 134 -27.23 1.43 -19.73
N GLU A 135 -27.74 1.83 -18.56
CA GLU A 135 -27.95 3.24 -18.24
C GLU A 135 -26.63 4.02 -18.24
N LEU A 136 -25.57 3.44 -17.68
CA LEU A 136 -24.24 4.05 -17.67
C LEU A 136 -23.69 4.22 -19.09
N ASP A 137 -23.83 3.19 -19.94
CA ASP A 137 -23.41 3.21 -21.34
C ASP A 137 -24.14 4.33 -22.12
N ILE A 138 -25.46 4.46 -21.93
CA ILE A 138 -26.28 5.53 -22.54
C ILE A 138 -25.86 6.92 -22.04
N CYS A 139 -25.46 7.07 -20.78
CA CYS A 139 -25.04 8.38 -20.25
C CYS A 139 -23.63 8.78 -20.72
N CYS A 140 -22.78 7.81 -21.04
CA CYS A 140 -21.40 8.04 -21.49
C CYS A 140 -21.27 8.22 -23.01
N HIS A 141 -22.31 7.88 -23.78
CA HIS A 141 -22.36 7.96 -25.25
C HIS A 141 -23.46 8.90 -25.75
#